data_AF-D8LMG3-F1
#
_entry.id   AF-D8LMG3-F1
#
_cell.length_a   1.000
_cell.length_b   1.000
_cell.length_c   1.000
_cell.angle_alpha   90.00
_cell.angle_beta   90.00
_cell.angle_gamma   90.00
#
_symmetry.space_group_name_H-M   'P 1'
#
loop_
_entity.id
_entity.type
_entity.pdbx_description
1 polymer ?
#
loop_
_entity_poly.entity_id
_entity_poly.type
_entity_poly.pdbx_seq_one_letter_code
_entity_poly.pdbx_strand_id
1 'polypeptide(L)'
;MLTNENIEALWEVFKQFDLKREGLISRQAFFEGIIQEERNEFGNAIFTLVDPEDEETLEFGEFVQAVCTFCCFCVTDMLKFCFMVYDKDRSGLMEMEELHHFIKVLHSSNVTNNIQGAMSHLQLDEHGRLPFDSFKIMNKNFPQVLYPVFRLQQSTQRAILGNKWWKKKMCT
;
A
#
# COMPACT_ATOMS: atom_id res chain seq x y z
N MET A 1 -11.75 -12.27 12.64
CA MET A 1 -10.79 -13.13 13.36
C MET A 1 -10.27 -14.18 12.41
N LEU A 2 -8.95 -14.38 12.35
CA LEU A 2 -8.31 -15.47 11.60
C LEU A 2 -8.61 -16.80 12.30
N THR A 3 -8.86 -17.87 11.53
CA THR A 3 -8.93 -19.23 12.08
C THR A 3 -7.53 -19.85 12.10
N ASN A 4 -7.35 -20.96 12.83
CA ASN A 4 -6.09 -21.71 12.82
C ASN A 4 -5.70 -22.14 11.41
N GLU A 5 -6.66 -22.58 10.59
CA GLU A 5 -6.42 -22.91 9.17
C GLU A 5 -5.88 -21.70 8.37
N ASN A 6 -6.33 -20.48 8.68
CA ASN A 6 -5.82 -19.29 8.01
C ASN A 6 -4.39 -18.97 8.45
N ILE A 7 -4.09 -19.15 9.74
CA ILE A 7 -2.74 -18.96 10.29
C ILE A 7 -1.78 -20.00 9.70
N GLU A 8 -2.19 -21.27 9.60
CA GLU A 8 -1.42 -22.32 8.95
C GLU A 8 -1.16 -21.99 7.47
N ALA A 9 -2.17 -21.55 6.73
CA ALA A 9 -1.98 -21.15 5.33
C ALA A 9 -1.00 -19.97 5.18
N LEU A 10 -1.07 -18.98 6.07
CA LEU A 10 -0.11 -17.86 6.12
C LEU A 10 1.31 -18.36 6.41
N TRP A 11 1.44 -19.30 7.35
CA TRP A 11 2.71 -19.91 7.72
C TRP A 11 3.33 -20.73 6.59
N GLU A 12 2.53 -21.47 5.83
CA GLU A 12 3.02 -22.21 4.65
C GLU A 12 3.53 -21.28 3.55
N VAL A 13 2.93 -20.09 3.37
CA VAL A 13 3.48 -19.08 2.47
C VAL A 13 4.80 -18.53 3.02
N PHE A 14 4.83 -18.12 4.29
CA PHE A 14 6.01 -17.55 4.92
C PHE A 14 7.24 -18.47 4.81
N LYS A 15 7.07 -19.75 5.16
CA LYS A 15 8.15 -20.76 5.12
C LYS A 15 8.74 -20.99 3.72
N GLN A 16 8.00 -20.75 2.66
CA GLN A 16 8.54 -20.88 1.29
C GLN A 16 9.61 -19.83 1.00
N PHE A 17 9.58 -18.71 1.72
CA PHE A 17 10.49 -17.59 1.51
C PHE A 17 11.47 -17.38 2.68
N ASP A 18 11.27 -18.04 3.82
CA ASP A 18 12.28 -18.19 4.89
C ASP A 18 13.31 -19.26 4.52
N LEU A 19 14.10 -18.96 3.49
CA LEU A 19 15.04 -19.91 2.88
C LEU A 19 16.13 -20.39 3.85
N LYS A 20 16.49 -19.55 4.83
CA LYS A 20 17.53 -19.85 5.83
C LYS A 20 16.97 -20.49 7.09
N ARG A 21 15.64 -20.54 7.26
CA ARG A 21 14.94 -21.03 8.46
C ARG A 21 15.32 -20.25 9.71
N GLU A 22 15.47 -18.95 9.54
CA GLU A 22 15.82 -18.00 10.60
C GLU A 22 14.56 -17.38 11.23
N GLY A 23 13.37 -17.70 10.70
CA GLY A 23 12.11 -17.06 11.11
C GLY A 23 11.90 -15.70 10.47
N LEU A 24 12.62 -15.39 9.39
CA LEU A 24 12.64 -14.10 8.71
C LEU A 24 12.44 -14.26 7.21
N ILE A 25 11.69 -13.35 6.59
CA ILE A 25 11.67 -13.15 5.14
C ILE A 25 12.13 -11.74 4.82
N SER A 26 12.78 -11.54 3.67
CA SER A 26 13.08 -10.18 3.22
C SER A 26 11.84 -9.51 2.64
N ARG A 27 11.73 -8.19 2.79
CA ARG A 27 10.66 -7.41 2.13
C ARG A 27 10.71 -7.58 0.60
N GLN A 28 11.91 -7.73 0.03
CA GLN A 28 12.07 -8.07 -1.40
C GLN A 28 11.38 -9.39 -1.77
N ALA A 29 11.58 -10.45 -0.97
CA ALA A 29 10.96 -11.75 -1.21
C ALA A 29 9.43 -11.68 -1.12
N PHE A 30 8.89 -10.81 -0.24
CA PHE A 30 7.47 -10.54 -0.20
C PHE A 30 6.96 -9.93 -1.52
N PHE A 31 7.58 -8.85 -2.01
CA PHE A 31 7.14 -8.17 -3.22
C PHE A 31 7.28 -9.03 -4.47
N GLU A 32 8.48 -9.54 -4.74
CA GLU A 32 8.76 -10.24 -6.00
C GLU A 32 8.33 -11.70 -5.97
N GLY A 33 8.45 -12.35 -4.81
CA GLY A 33 8.20 -13.78 -4.65
C GLY A 33 6.74 -14.10 -4.34
N ILE A 34 6.17 -13.43 -3.34
CA ILE A 34 4.81 -13.74 -2.84
C ILE A 34 3.75 -13.06 -3.70
N ILE A 35 3.82 -11.74 -3.86
CA ILE A 35 2.72 -10.97 -4.48
C ILE A 35 2.97 -10.61 -5.96
N GLN A 36 4.19 -10.84 -6.45
CA GLN A 36 4.62 -10.61 -7.83
C GLN A 36 4.43 -9.14 -8.27
N GLU A 37 4.83 -8.21 -7.41
CA GLU A 37 4.79 -6.77 -7.64
C GLU A 37 6.20 -6.18 -7.46
N GLU A 38 6.44 -5.03 -8.10
CA GLU A 38 7.69 -4.29 -7.93
C GLU A 38 7.75 -3.67 -6.52
N ARG A 39 8.87 -3.85 -5.80
CA ARG A 39 9.12 -3.17 -4.53
C ARG A 39 9.38 -1.69 -4.80
N ASN A 40 8.62 -0.81 -4.15
CA ASN A 40 8.83 0.64 -4.20
C ASN A 40 8.65 1.27 -2.81
N GLU A 41 8.86 2.57 -2.70
CA GLU A 41 8.78 3.32 -1.43
C GLU A 41 7.40 3.18 -0.76
N PHE A 42 6.31 3.24 -1.54
CA PHE A 42 4.95 3.03 -1.01
C PHE A 42 4.77 1.61 -0.46
N GLY A 43 5.26 0.59 -1.18
CA GLY A 43 5.24 -0.78 -0.72
C GLY A 43 5.97 -0.96 0.61
N ASN A 44 7.17 -0.38 0.74
CA ASN A 44 7.93 -0.41 1.99
C ASN A 44 7.18 0.22 3.16
N ALA A 45 6.47 1.32 2.91
CA ALA A 45 5.72 2.01 3.95
C ALA A 45 4.62 1.15 4.57
N ILE A 46 4.11 0.12 3.87
CA ILE A 46 3.11 -0.82 4.43
C ILE A 46 3.67 -1.52 5.67
N PHE A 47 4.95 -1.85 5.66
CA PHE A 47 5.61 -2.55 6.76
C PHE A 47 6.06 -1.60 7.86
N THR A 48 6.34 -0.34 7.54
CA THR A 48 6.60 0.71 8.54
C THR A 48 5.41 0.93 9.50
N LEU A 49 4.20 0.52 9.13
CA LEU A 49 3.03 0.54 10.04
C LEU A 49 3.14 -0.45 11.20
N VAL A 50 3.89 -1.54 11.03
CA VAL A 50 3.98 -2.62 12.02
C VAL A 50 5.37 -2.69 12.64
N ASP A 51 6.40 -2.45 11.83
CA ASP A 51 7.78 -2.39 12.25
C ASP A 51 8.48 -1.20 11.58
N PRO A 52 8.61 -0.07 12.32
CA PRO A 52 9.32 1.10 11.85
C PRO A 52 10.85 1.01 12.00
N GLU A 53 11.39 -0.02 12.67
CA GLU A 53 12.82 -0.11 13.00
C GLU A 53 13.61 -0.96 11.98
N ASP A 54 13.08 -2.08 11.49
CA ASP A 54 13.72 -2.90 10.46
C ASP A 54 13.12 -2.63 9.08
N GLU A 55 13.92 -2.08 8.15
CA GLU A 55 13.47 -1.75 6.80
C GLU A 55 13.62 -2.88 5.77
N GLU A 56 14.22 -4.03 6.13
CA GLU A 56 14.62 -5.06 5.18
C GLU A 56 14.04 -6.45 5.45
N THR A 57 13.81 -6.81 6.71
CA THR A 57 13.27 -8.13 7.05
C THR A 57 11.92 -8.06 7.76
N LEU A 58 11.26 -9.22 7.87
CA LEU A 58 9.96 -9.40 8.52
C LEU A 58 9.95 -10.72 9.27
N GLU A 59 9.62 -10.67 10.55
CA GLU A 59 9.20 -11.83 11.32
C GLU A 59 7.79 -12.29 10.89
N PHE A 60 7.42 -13.52 11.23
CA PHE A 60 6.10 -14.03 10.88
C PHE A 60 4.95 -13.21 11.46
N GLY A 61 5.10 -12.73 12.70
CA GLY A 61 4.10 -11.88 13.35
C GLY A 61 3.86 -10.58 12.58
N GLU A 62 4.94 -9.91 12.17
CA GLU A 62 4.93 -8.67 11.40
C GLU A 62 4.36 -8.87 10.00
N PHE A 63 4.76 -9.96 9.32
CA PHE A 63 4.17 -10.35 8.04
C PHE A 63 2.65 -10.51 8.16
N VAL A 64 2.16 -11.25 9.16
CA VAL A 64 0.72 -11.45 9.37
C VAL A 64 0.02 -10.12 9.68
N GLN A 65 0.61 -9.29 10.55
CA GLN A 65 0.03 -8.02 10.94
C GLN A 65 -0.04 -7.04 9.76
N ALA A 66 1.03 -6.91 8.98
CA ALA A 66 1.09 -6.04 7.81
C ALA A 66 0.08 -6.46 6.76
N VAL A 67 0.05 -7.75 6.41
CA VAL A 67 -0.90 -8.30 5.43
C VAL A 67 -2.34 -8.11 5.89
N CYS A 68 -2.65 -8.45 7.15
CA CYS A 68 -4.02 -8.31 7.66
C CYS A 68 -4.48 -6.85 7.71
N THR A 69 -3.58 -5.93 8.06
CA THR A 69 -3.88 -4.50 8.10
C THR A 69 -4.12 -3.97 6.69
N PHE A 70 -3.16 -4.16 5.79
CA PHE A 70 -3.21 -3.63 4.43
C PHE A 70 -4.35 -4.23 3.60
N CYS A 71 -4.55 -5.55 3.66
CA CYS A 71 -5.64 -6.21 2.93
C CYS A 71 -7.03 -5.82 3.43
N CYS A 72 -7.17 -5.28 4.65
CA CYS A 72 -8.44 -4.83 5.21
C CYS A 72 -8.73 -3.34 4.97
N PHE A 73 -7.78 -2.56 4.46
CA PHE A 73 -8.01 -1.14 4.19
C PHE A 73 -9.19 -0.94 3.24
N CYS A 74 -10.17 -0.15 3.69
CA CYS A 74 -11.18 0.37 2.79
C CYS A 74 -10.58 1.49 1.92
N VAL A 75 -11.35 2.00 0.95
CA VAL A 75 -10.88 3.09 0.08
C VAL A 75 -10.42 4.28 0.91
N THR A 76 -11.16 4.68 1.95
CA THR A 76 -10.77 5.82 2.78
C THR A 76 -9.50 5.56 3.58
N ASP A 77 -9.30 4.34 4.09
CA ASP A 77 -8.07 3.97 4.82
C ASP A 77 -6.87 3.99 3.88
N MET A 78 -7.02 3.44 2.68
CA MET A 78 -5.99 3.48 1.63
C MET A 78 -5.57 4.91 1.30
N LEU A 79 -6.55 5.82 1.11
CA LEU A 79 -6.25 7.22 0.80
C LEU A 79 -5.57 7.94 1.96
N LYS A 80 -6.02 7.70 3.21
CA LYS A 80 -5.36 8.25 4.41
C LYS A 80 -3.94 7.73 4.54
N PHE A 81 -3.73 6.46 4.25
CA PHE A 81 -2.41 5.86 4.27
C PHE A 81 -1.50 6.49 3.21
N CYS A 82 -1.95 6.66 1.97
CA CYS A 82 -1.20 7.42 0.97
C CYS A 82 -0.82 8.82 1.44
N PHE A 83 -1.72 9.54 2.13
CA PHE A 83 -1.39 10.83 2.73
C PHE A 83 -0.30 10.68 3.78
N MET A 84 -0.48 9.80 4.76
CA MET A 84 0.47 9.58 5.85
C MET A 84 1.90 9.26 5.38
N VAL A 85 2.05 8.55 4.26
CA VAL A 85 3.38 8.20 3.72
C VAL A 85 4.13 9.43 3.19
N TYR A 86 3.42 10.40 2.61
CA TYR A 86 4.05 11.52 1.89
C TYR A 86 3.88 12.88 2.59
N ASP A 87 2.85 13.06 3.41
CA ASP A 87 2.63 14.18 4.34
C ASP A 87 3.48 13.96 5.60
N LYS A 88 4.78 14.30 5.51
CA LYS A 88 5.77 14.01 6.56
C LYS A 88 5.52 14.79 7.85
N ASP A 89 4.95 15.98 7.76
CA ASP A 89 4.66 16.83 8.92
C ASP A 89 3.27 16.58 9.52
N ARG A 90 2.47 15.72 8.87
CA ARG A 90 1.10 15.34 9.28
C ARG A 90 0.18 16.54 9.37
N SER A 91 0.41 17.56 8.54
CA SER A 91 -0.42 18.76 8.47
C SER A 91 -1.82 18.48 7.90
N GLY A 92 -2.02 17.33 7.25
CA GLY A 92 -3.23 17.00 6.50
C GLY A 92 -3.28 17.68 5.13
N LEU A 93 -2.17 18.30 4.72
CA LEU A 93 -1.97 19.00 3.47
C LEU A 93 -0.72 18.40 2.81
N MET A 94 -0.78 18.13 1.52
CA MET A 94 0.36 17.61 0.77
C MET A 94 0.91 18.69 -0.15
N GLU A 95 2.22 18.92 -0.10
CA GLU A 95 2.88 19.85 -1.02
C GLU A 95 2.83 19.30 -2.46
N MET A 96 2.85 20.19 -3.45
CA MET A 96 2.79 19.74 -4.85
C MET A 96 4.01 18.92 -5.25
N GLU A 97 5.18 19.21 -4.70
CA GLU A 97 6.41 18.44 -4.88
C GLU A 97 6.27 17.03 -4.31
N GLU A 98 5.63 16.87 -3.14
CA GLU A 98 5.38 15.58 -2.50
C GLU A 98 4.40 14.74 -3.33
N LEU A 99 3.33 15.37 -3.83
CA LEU A 99 2.40 14.72 -4.74
C LEU A 99 3.10 14.26 -6.03
N HIS A 100 3.92 15.11 -6.64
CA HIS A 100 4.68 14.74 -7.84
C HIS A 100 5.60 13.54 -7.59
N HIS A 101 6.30 13.54 -6.45
CA HIS A 101 7.15 12.42 -6.04
C HIS A 101 6.33 11.14 -5.85
N PHE A 102 5.24 11.22 -5.10
CA PHE A 102 4.32 10.10 -4.89
C PHE A 102 3.81 9.49 -6.20
N ILE A 103 3.32 10.31 -7.14
CA ILE A 103 2.83 9.84 -8.43
C ILE A 103 3.95 9.19 -9.26
N LYS A 104 5.18 9.73 -9.21
CA LYS A 104 6.33 9.10 -9.88
C LYS A 104 6.66 7.73 -9.27
N VAL A 105 6.65 7.59 -7.95
CA VAL A 105 6.88 6.31 -7.28
C VAL A 105 5.80 5.29 -7.67
N LEU A 106 4.52 5.69 -7.64
CA LEU A 106 3.41 4.77 -7.96
C LEU A 106 3.43 4.25 -9.39
N HIS A 107 3.86 5.07 -10.33
CA HIS A 107 3.85 4.75 -11.76
C HIS A 107 5.24 4.37 -12.30
N SER A 108 6.21 4.07 -11.42
CA SER A 108 7.59 3.74 -11.79
C SER A 108 8.17 4.74 -12.81
N SER A 109 7.94 6.03 -12.56
CA SER A 109 8.29 7.18 -13.41
C SER A 109 7.58 7.27 -14.77
N ASN A 110 6.65 6.36 -15.10
CA ASN A 110 5.86 6.40 -16.32
C ASN A 110 4.56 7.21 -16.15
N VAL A 111 4.71 8.52 -15.92
CA VAL A 111 3.57 9.43 -15.77
C VAL A 111 3.03 9.81 -17.14
N THR A 112 1.84 9.32 -17.44
CA THR A 112 1.17 9.52 -18.73
C THR A 112 0.40 10.84 -18.78
N ASN A 113 0.11 11.35 -19.99
CA ASN A 113 -0.59 12.63 -20.19
C ASN A 113 -1.97 12.72 -19.49
N ASN A 114 -2.67 11.59 -19.37
CA ASN A 114 -3.94 11.49 -18.63
C ASN A 114 -3.76 11.62 -17.11
N ILE A 115 -2.63 11.18 -16.54
CA ILE A 115 -2.31 11.37 -15.12
C ILE A 115 -1.96 12.85 -14.89
N GLN A 116 -1.13 13.43 -15.77
CA GLN A 116 -0.81 14.85 -15.71
C GLN A 116 -2.07 15.73 -15.85
N GLY A 117 -2.97 15.35 -16.75
CA GLY A 117 -4.27 16.01 -16.91
C GLY A 117 -5.16 15.87 -15.68
N ALA A 118 -5.17 14.73 -14.99
CA ALA A 118 -5.91 14.57 -13.75
C ALA A 118 -5.41 15.53 -12.66
N MET A 119 -4.10 15.75 -12.58
CA MET A 119 -3.50 16.64 -11.58
C MET A 119 -3.81 18.12 -11.81
N SER A 120 -4.06 18.56 -13.05
CA SER A 120 -4.44 19.95 -13.32
C SER A 120 -5.85 20.30 -12.82
N HIS A 121 -6.65 19.29 -12.46
CA HIS A 121 -8.00 19.46 -11.89
C HIS A 121 -8.01 19.49 -10.35
N LEU A 122 -6.84 19.44 -9.70
CA LEU A 122 -6.74 19.47 -8.25
C LEU A 122 -7.13 20.85 -7.70
N GLN A 123 -7.90 20.83 -6.62
CA GLN A 123 -8.24 22.03 -5.86
C GLN A 123 -7.22 22.16 -4.72
N LEU A 124 -6.45 23.25 -4.74
CA LEU A 124 -5.42 23.53 -3.76
C LEU A 124 -5.92 24.56 -2.74
N ASP A 125 -5.27 24.62 -1.58
CA ASP A 125 -5.49 25.68 -0.59
C ASP A 125 -4.90 27.03 -1.05
N GLU A 126 -5.03 28.06 -0.21
CA GLU A 126 -4.50 29.39 -0.50
C GLU A 126 -2.96 29.46 -0.62
N HIS A 127 -2.27 28.41 -0.18
CA HIS A 127 -0.81 28.28 -0.22
C HIS A 127 -0.33 27.32 -1.34
N GLY A 128 -1.24 26.78 -2.15
CA GLY A 128 -0.90 25.85 -3.23
C GLY A 128 -0.70 24.40 -2.77
N ARG A 129 -1.18 24.03 -1.59
CA ARG A 129 -1.09 22.67 -1.04
C ARG A 129 -2.37 21.89 -1.30
N LEU A 130 -2.27 20.57 -1.39
CA LEU A 130 -3.40 19.69 -1.67
C LEU A 130 -4.10 19.23 -0.38
N PRO A 131 -5.36 19.63 -0.13
CA PRO A 131 -6.14 19.08 0.98
C PRO A 131 -6.58 17.64 0.73
N PHE A 132 -6.76 16.87 1.81
CA PHE A 132 -7.22 15.49 1.74
C PHE A 132 -8.56 15.32 1.01
N ASP A 133 -9.48 16.28 1.13
CA ASP A 133 -10.76 16.26 0.42
C ASP A 133 -10.58 16.34 -1.11
N SER A 134 -9.67 17.19 -1.57
CA SER A 134 -9.30 17.29 -2.99
C SER A 134 -8.68 16.00 -3.51
N PHE A 135 -7.85 15.33 -2.70
CA PHE A 135 -7.29 14.03 -3.06
C PHE A 135 -8.34 12.92 -3.18
N LYS A 136 -9.35 12.90 -2.28
CA LYS A 136 -10.50 12.00 -2.40
C LYS A 136 -11.28 12.26 -3.69
N ILE A 137 -11.49 13.52 -4.04
CA ILE A 137 -12.16 13.91 -5.28
C ILE A 137 -11.35 13.46 -6.50
N MET A 138 -10.01 13.63 -6.47
CA MET A 138 -9.12 13.13 -7.52
C MET A 138 -9.27 11.62 -7.70
N ASN A 139 -9.22 10.84 -6.62
CA ASN A 139 -9.40 9.39 -6.71
C ASN A 139 -10.77 9.00 -7.29
N LYS A 140 -11.83 9.72 -6.92
CA LYS A 140 -13.19 9.48 -7.43
C LYS A 140 -13.31 9.78 -8.91
N ASN A 141 -12.73 10.88 -9.38
CA ASN A 141 -12.87 11.36 -10.76
C ASN A 141 -11.84 10.72 -11.70
N PHE A 142 -10.67 10.36 -11.18
CA PHE A 142 -9.51 9.86 -11.91
C PHE A 142 -8.89 8.64 -11.20
N PRO A 143 -9.63 7.53 -11.05
CA PRO A 143 -9.17 6.36 -10.28
C PRO A 143 -7.89 5.73 -10.83
N GLN A 144 -7.56 5.95 -12.12
CA GLN A 144 -6.31 5.47 -12.72
C GLN A 144 -5.05 6.05 -12.06
N VAL A 145 -5.16 7.23 -11.43
CA VAL A 145 -4.02 7.89 -10.77
C VAL A 145 -3.55 7.06 -9.58
N LEU A 146 -4.49 6.51 -8.79
CA LEU A 146 -4.19 5.70 -7.60
C LEU A 146 -4.40 4.21 -7.83
N TYR A 147 -4.77 3.78 -9.04
CA TYR A 147 -4.92 2.37 -9.36
C TYR A 147 -3.73 1.50 -8.93
N PRO A 148 -2.45 1.93 -9.04
CA PRO A 148 -1.33 1.13 -8.55
C PRO A 148 -1.41 0.71 -7.08
N VAL A 149 -1.94 1.55 -6.18
CA VAL A 149 -2.05 1.17 -4.75
C VAL A 149 -3.13 0.11 -4.52
N PHE A 150 -4.24 0.23 -5.25
CA PHE A 150 -5.33 -0.76 -5.18
C PHE A 150 -4.93 -2.07 -5.87
N ARG A 151 -4.14 -2.00 -6.95
CA ARG A 151 -3.54 -3.18 -7.59
C ARG A 151 -2.64 -3.92 -6.60
N LEU A 152 -1.76 -3.20 -5.91
CA LEU A 152 -0.87 -3.78 -4.90
C LEU A 152 -1.68 -4.51 -3.81
N GLN A 153 -2.72 -3.87 -3.26
CA GLN A 153 -3.63 -4.50 -2.30
C GLN A 153 -4.29 -5.76 -2.88
N GLN A 154 -4.80 -5.69 -4.12
CA GLN A 154 -5.42 -6.83 -4.77
C GLN A 154 -4.43 -7.98 -5.03
N SER A 155 -3.19 -7.68 -5.38
CA SER A 155 -2.13 -8.67 -5.56
C SER A 155 -1.79 -9.36 -4.24
N THR A 156 -1.70 -8.62 -3.13
CA THR A 156 -1.55 -9.19 -1.79
C THR A 156 -2.75 -10.06 -1.40
N GLN A 157 -3.98 -9.57 -1.59
CA GLN A 157 -5.20 -10.32 -1.29
C GLN A 157 -5.33 -11.60 -2.15
N ARG A 158 -4.83 -11.57 -3.39
CA ARG A 158 -4.84 -12.73 -4.29
C ARG A 158 -3.84 -13.78 -3.85
N ALA A 159 -2.61 -13.35 -3.54
CA ALA A 159 -1.52 -14.24 -3.13
C ALA A 159 -1.78 -14.87 -1.76
N ILE A 160 -2.40 -14.12 -0.84
CA ILE A 160 -2.63 -14.54 0.54
C ILE A 160 -4.10 -14.81 0.77
N LEU A 161 -4.51 -16.04 1.07
CA LEU A 161 -5.90 -16.47 1.38
C LEU A 161 -6.96 -16.22 0.27
N GLY A 162 -6.65 -15.45 -0.77
CA GLY A 162 -7.46 -15.21 -1.95
C GLY A 162 -8.49 -14.08 -1.81
N ASN A 163 -8.72 -13.35 -2.92
CA ASN A 163 -9.62 -12.19 -2.97
C ASN A 163 -11.03 -12.43 -2.43
N LYS A 164 -11.60 -13.63 -2.65
CA LYS A 164 -12.94 -13.98 -2.16
C LYS A 164 -13.00 -14.04 -0.63
N TRP A 165 -11.90 -14.44 0.01
CA TRP A 165 -11.81 -14.50 1.46
C TRP A 165 -11.77 -13.10 2.05
N TRP A 166 -10.90 -12.23 1.53
CA TRP A 166 -10.75 -10.84 2.00
C TRP A 166 -12.01 -9.99 1.78
N LYS A 167 -12.70 -10.16 0.65
CA LYS A 167 -13.97 -9.45 0.38
C LYS A 167 -15.05 -9.70 1.43
N LYS A 168 -15.02 -10.85 2.13
CA LYS A 168 -15.96 -11.14 3.22
C LYS A 168 -15.58 -10.47 4.55
N LYS A 169 -14.39 -9.88 4.63
CA LYS A 169 -13.81 -9.30 5.85
C LYS A 169 -13.65 -7.79 5.80
N MET A 170 -13.58 -7.21 4.60
CA MET A 170 -13.60 -5.75 4.41
C MET A 170 -14.94 -5.15 4.86
N CYS A 171 -14.91 -3.91 5.35
CA CYS A 171 -16.10 -3.17 5.75
C CYS A 171 -17.15 -3.18 4.62
N THR A 172 -18.39 -3.50 5.01
CA THR A 172 -19.58 -3.39 4.15
C THR A 172 -20.08 -1.96 4.11
#